data_AF-A0A164ND85-F1
#
_entry.id   AF-A0A164ND85-F1
#
_cell.length_a   1.000
_cell.length_b   1.000
_cell.length_c   1.000
_cell.angle_alpha   90.00
_cell.angle_beta   90.00
_cell.angle_gamma   90.00
#
_symmetry.space_group_name_H-M   'P 1'
#
loop_
_entity.id
_entity.type
_entity.pdbx_description
1 polymer ?
#
loop_
_entity_poly.entity_id
_entity_poly.type
_entity_poly.pdbx_seq_one_letter_code
_entity_poly.pdbx_strand_id
1 'polypeptide(L)' 'MTVKTREMLASELSEGDVIELTHRLDNQPILCTIYGLESHDSNVIITFEGVWNGGFSGIHHLQRDQKVNAIPMETLIQ' A
#
# COMPACT_ATOMS: atom_id res chain seq x y z
N MET A 1 0.72 -17.96 10.78
CA MET A 1 1.72 -17.04 10.20
C MET A 1 1.46 -15.65 10.74
N THR A 2 2.45 -15.03 11.39
CA THR A 2 2.39 -13.59 11.67
C THR A 2 2.94 -12.89 10.45
N VAL A 3 2.05 -12.36 9.60
CA VAL A 3 2.47 -11.55 8.45
C VAL A 3 3.12 -10.29 9.02
N LYS A 4 4.42 -10.10 8.79
CA LYS A 4 5.16 -8.94 9.29
C LYS A 4 5.22 -7.87 8.21
N THR A 5 4.72 -6.69 8.53
CA THR A 5 5.01 -5.48 7.76
C THR A 5 6.51 -5.18 7.82
N ARG A 6 7.05 -4.58 6.77
CA ARG A 6 8.38 -3.97 6.73
C ARG A 6 8.29 -2.56 6.15
N GLU A 7 9.21 -1.69 6.55
CA GLU A 7 9.32 -0.37 5.96
C GLU A 7 9.93 -0.48 4.56
N MET A 8 9.29 0.14 3.57
CA MET A 8 9.71 0.19 2.16
C MET A 8 9.60 1.61 1.62
N LEU A 9 10.45 1.96 0.66
CA LEU A 9 10.25 3.19 -0.12
C LEU A 9 9.08 3.00 -1.07
N ALA A 10 8.33 4.07 -1.35
CA ALA A 10 7.22 4.01 -2.30
C ALA A 10 7.68 3.56 -3.70
N SER A 11 8.91 3.88 -4.09
CA SER A 11 9.51 3.42 -5.34
C SER A 11 9.77 1.91 -5.41
N GLU A 12 9.71 1.19 -4.28
CA GLU A 12 9.91 -0.26 -4.18
C GLU A 12 8.59 -1.04 -4.17
N LEU A 13 7.45 -0.35 -4.13
CA LEU A 13 6.13 -0.97 -4.12
C LEU A 13 5.82 -1.62 -5.47
N SER A 14 5.05 -2.71 -5.42
CA SER A 14 4.55 -3.44 -6.57
C SER A 14 3.04 -3.70 -6.46
N GLU A 15 2.40 -3.97 -7.59
CA GLU A 15 1.03 -4.48 -7.60
C GLU A 15 0.95 -5.81 -6.84
N GLY A 16 -0.09 -5.96 -6.02
CA GLY A 16 -0.27 -7.08 -5.10
C GLY A 16 0.28 -6.84 -3.69
N ASP A 17 1.17 -5.86 -3.49
CA ASP A 17 1.64 -5.52 -2.15
C ASP A 17 0.49 -5.00 -1.28
N VAL A 18 0.53 -5.32 0.01
CA VAL A 18 -0.40 -4.77 1.00
C VAL A 18 0.32 -3.69 1.79
N ILE A 19 -0.22 -2.47 1.80
CA ILE A 19 0.36 -1.35 2.54
C ILE A 19 -0.55 -0.89 3.66
N GLU A 20 0.03 -0.23 4.67
CA GLU A 20 -0.71 0.48 5.69
C GLU A 20 -0.92 1.94 5.26
N LEU A 21 -2.17 2.38 5.20
CA LEU A 21 -2.57 3.77 4.98
C LEU A 21 -3.35 4.28 6.18
N THR A 22 -3.40 5.59 6.37
CA THR A 22 -4.29 6.21 7.36
C THR A 22 -5.63 6.54 6.72
N HIS A 23 -6.71 5.97 7.27
CA HIS A 23 -8.07 6.25 6.83
C HIS A 23 -8.44 7.70 7.19
N ARG A 24 -8.85 8.49 6.19
CA ARG A 24 -9.02 9.95 6.35
C ARG A 24 -10.19 10.36 7.26
N LEU A 25 -11.15 9.48 7.50
CA LEU A 25 -12.35 9.80 8.27
C LEU A 25 -12.15 9.65 9.79
N ASP A 26 -11.37 8.65 10.21
CA ASP A 26 -11.17 8.28 11.61
C ASP A 26 -9.69 8.26 12.05
N ASN A 27 -8.77 8.57 11.13
CA ASN A 27 -7.32 8.53 11.31
C ASN A 27 -6.77 7.17 11.80
N GLN A 28 -7.50 6.08 11.57
CA GLN A 28 -7.03 4.74 11.92
C GLN A 28 -6.16 4.16 10.80
N PRO A 29 -5.13 3.35 11.14
CA PRO A 29 -4.40 2.59 10.14
C PRO A 29 -5.32 1.54 9.52
N ILE A 30 -5.26 1.43 8.20
CA ILE A 30 -5.97 0.45 7.39
C ILE A 30 -4.98 -0.25 6.48
N LEU A 31 -5.23 -1.54 6.24
CA LEU A 31 -4.46 -2.31 5.28
C LEU A 31 -5.13 -2.24 3.90
N CYS A 32 -4.35 -1.96 2.88
CA CYS A 32 -4.79 -1.77 1.52
C CYS A 32 -3.94 -2.59 0.56
N THR A 33 -4.57 -3.39 -0.30
CA THR A 33 -3.90 -4.10 -1.39
C THR A 33 -3.77 -3.16 -2.60
N ILE A 34 -2.59 -3.12 -3.22
CA ILE A 34 -2.33 -2.34 -4.44
C ILE A 34 -2.78 -3.16 -5.66
N TYR A 35 -3.64 -2.59 -6.51
CA TYR A 35 -4.10 -3.22 -7.77
C TYR A 35 -3.68 -2.46 -9.02
N GLY A 36 -3.17 -1.25 -8.86
CA GLY A 36 -2.59 -0.46 -9.95
C GLY A 36 -1.49 0.42 -9.41
N LEU A 37 -0.38 0.52 -10.13
CA LEU A 37 0.75 1.34 -9.75
C LEU A 37 1.33 2.09 -10.95
N GLU A 38 1.32 3.42 -10.87
CA GLU A 38 1.93 4.30 -11.86
C GLU A 38 3.12 5.03 -11.24
N SER A 39 4.28 4.88 -11.87
CA SER A 39 5.53 5.50 -11.43
C SER A 39 5.87 6.69 -12.32
N HIS A 40 6.03 7.86 -11.72
CA HIS A 40 6.52 9.08 -12.37
C HIS A 40 7.86 9.50 -11.77
N ASP A 41 8.49 10.53 -12.35
CA ASP A 41 9.84 10.97 -11.96
C ASP A 41 9.97 11.33 -10.48
N SER A 42 8.92 11.90 -9.86
CA SER A 42 8.92 12.31 -8.45
C SER A 42 7.93 11.58 -7.56
N ASN A 43 6.93 10.91 -8.15
CA ASN A 43 5.79 10.37 -7.40
C ASN A 43 5.46 8.93 -7.82
N VAL A 44 4.83 8.21 -6.91
CA VAL A 44 4.16 6.93 -7.18
C VAL A 44 2.67 7.14 -6.90
N ILE A 45 1.84 6.81 -7.88
CA ILE A 45 0.38 6.83 -7.76
C ILE A 45 -0.08 5.39 -7.63
N ILE A 46 -0.77 5.08 -6.53
CA ILE A 46 -1.29 3.75 -6.28
C ILE A 46 -2.82 3.76 -6.31
N THR A 47 -3.38 2.77 -6.95
CA THR A 47 -4.80 2.40 -6.84
C THR A 47 -4.90 1.20 -5.92
N PHE A 48 -5.75 1.31 -4.90
CA PHE A 48 -5.80 0.31 -3.83
C PHE A 48 -7.23 -0.04 -3.42
N GLU A 49 -7.39 -1.19 -2.77
CA GLU A 49 -8.62 -1.61 -2.08
C GLU A 49 -8.30 -2.04 -0.64
N GLY A 50 -9.15 -1.66 0.31
CA GLY A 50 -9.04 -2.08 1.70
C GLY A 50 -9.21 -3.59 1.87
N VAL A 51 -8.34 -4.20 2.68
CA VAL A 51 -8.33 -5.67 2.92
C VAL A 51 -9.59 -6.13 3.69
N TRP A 52 -10.23 -5.25 4.45
CA TRP A 52 -11.43 -5.56 5.21
C TRP A 52 -12.67 -5.28 4.36
N ASN A 53 -13.43 -6.35 4.09
CA ASN A 53 -14.63 -6.42 3.24
C ASN A 53 -15.49 -5.13 3.27
N GLY A 54 -15.55 -4.42 2.13
CA GLY A 54 -16.78 -3.70 1.77
C GLY A 54 -16.70 -2.30 1.19
N GLY A 55 -15.61 -1.88 0.54
CA GLY A 55 -15.70 -0.76 -0.42
C GLY A 55 -14.89 0.49 -0.14
N PHE A 56 -13.82 0.40 0.66
CA PHE A 56 -12.81 1.46 0.67
C PHE A 56 -11.80 1.21 -0.44
N SER A 57 -11.96 1.91 -1.57
CA SER A 57 -10.99 1.95 -2.65
C SER A 57 -10.67 3.38 -3.01
N GLY A 58 -9.49 3.60 -3.59
CA GLY A 58 -9.09 4.94 -3.96
C GLY A 58 -7.73 5.03 -4.59
N ILE A 59 -7.31 6.28 -4.77
CA ILE A 59 -6.01 6.65 -5.31
C ILE A 59 -5.22 7.33 -4.21
N HIS A 60 -3.97 6.95 -4.03
CA HIS A 60 -3.04 7.61 -3.12
C HIS A 60 -1.77 8.03 -3.86
N HIS A 61 -1.28 9.23 -3.55
CA HIS A 61 -0.04 9.76 -4.11
C HIS A 61 1.04 9.69 -3.04
N LEU A 62 2.15 9.04 -3.36
CA LEU A 62 3.33 8.92 -2.51
C LEU A 62 4.51 9.64 -3.20
N GLN A 63 5.37 10.29 -2.41
CA GLN A 63 6.69 10.65 -2.92
C GLN A 63 7.52 9.38 -3.08
N ARG A 64 8.39 9.29 -4.09
CA ARG A 64 9.19 8.07 -4.36
C ARG A 64 10.04 7.63 -3.17
N ASP A 65 10.57 8.59 -2.42
CA ASP A 65 11.41 8.41 -1.23
C ASP A 65 10.60 8.33 0.08
N GLN A 66 9.27 8.43 -0.01
CA GLN A 66 8.40 8.26 1.15
C GLN A 66 8.45 6.81 1.63
N LYS A 67 8.65 6.65 2.94
CA LYS A 67 8.60 5.37 3.63
C LYS A 67 7.16 4.99 3.95
N VAL A 68 6.81 3.74 3.69
CA VAL A 68 5.50 3.14 4.01
C VAL A 68 5.70 1.77 4.66
N ASN A 69 4.76 1.38 5.52
CA ASN A 69 4.69 0.01 6.02
C ASN A 69 4.02 -0.86 4.95
N ALA A 70 4.72 -1.88 4.49
CA ALA A 70 4.25 -2.77 3.43
C ALA A 70 4.48 -4.25 3.77
N ILE A 71 3.62 -5.10 3.26
CA ILE A 71 3.72 -6.56 3.23
C ILE A 71 3.88 -6.91 1.74
N PRO A 72 5.09 -7.29 1.31
CA PRO A 72 5.31 -7.63 -0.09
C PRO A 72 4.49 -8.84 -0.50
N MET A 73 3.92 -8.83 -1.70
CA MET A 73 3.13 -9.95 -2.24
C MET A 73 3.92 -11.28 -2.20
N GLU A 74 5.23 -11.24 -2.44
CA GLU A 74 6.12 -12.40 -2.38
C GLU A 74 6.09 -13.12 -1.02
N THR A 75 5.78 -12.41 0.06
CA THR A 75 5.68 -12.97 1.41
C THR A 75 4.32 -13.63 1.71
N LEU A 76 3.32 -13.42 0.85
CA LEU A 76 1.98 -13.99 0.97
C LEU A 76 1.82 -15.35 0.27
N ILE A 77 2.79 -15.77 -0.57
CA ILE A 77 2.73 -17.01 -1.38
C ILE A 77 3.54 -18.18 -0.75
N GLN A 78 4.14 -18.00 0.42
CA GLN A 78 4.86 -19.07 1.15
C GLN A 78 3.94 -19.90 2.05
#